data_AF-A0A1D8RFF3-F1
#
_entry.id   AF-A0A1D8RFF3-F1
#
_cell.length_a   1.000
_cell.length_b   1.000
_cell.length_c   1.000
_cell.angle_alpha   90.00
_cell.angle_beta   90.00
_cell.angle_gamma   90.00
#
_symmetry.space_group_name_H-M   'P 1'
#
loop_
_entity.id
_entity.type
_entity.pdbx_description
1 polymer ?
#
loop_
_entity_poly.entity_id
_entity_poly.type
_entity_poly.pdbx_seq_one_letter_code
_entity_poly.pdbx_strand_id
1 'polypeptide(L)'
;HLGVAKLFTDIRSNGYHILYLTSRAIGQADYTRKYLQKVEQNSYQLPDGPVIMSPDRLFSAFHREVIIRKPEVFKMACLRDVKKLFGDRN
;
A
#
# COMPACT_ATOMS: atom_id res chain seq x y z
N HIS A 1 -14.68 -0.75 4.75
CA HIS A 1 -15.71 -1.70 4.30
C HIS A 1 -15.94 -2.75 5.37
N LEU A 2 -17.18 -3.19 5.59
CA LEU A 2 -17.44 -4.32 6.50
C LEU A 2 -16.74 -5.59 5.99
N GLY A 3 -16.19 -6.39 6.91
CA GLY A 3 -15.59 -7.69 6.62
C GLY A 3 -14.16 -7.67 6.06
N VAL A 4 -13.58 -6.49 5.80
CA VAL A 4 -12.22 -6.38 5.23
C VAL A 4 -11.16 -6.92 6.18
N ALA A 5 -11.30 -6.72 7.49
CA ALA A 5 -10.33 -7.21 8.46
C ALA A 5 -10.28 -8.74 8.46
N LYS A 6 -11.45 -9.39 8.53
CA LYS A 6 -11.57 -10.85 8.45
C LYS A 6 -10.98 -11.40 7.14
N LEU A 7 -11.36 -10.81 6.00
CA LEU A 7 -10.84 -11.22 4.69
C LEU A 7 -9.30 -11.19 4.64
N PHE A 8 -8.69 -10.12 5.14
CA PHE A 8 -7.23 -9.98 5.10
C PHE A 8 -6.55 -10.91 6.11
N THR A 9 -7.18 -11.18 7.25
CA THR A 9 -6.73 -12.22 8.19
C THR A 9 -6.74 -13.61 7.52
N ASP A 10 -7.82 -13.96 6.81
CA ASP A 10 -7.95 -15.24 6.11
C ASP A 10 -6.93 -15.38 4.95
N ILE A 11 -6.63 -14.28 4.24
CA ILE A 11 -5.56 -14.27 3.24
C ILE A 11 -4.19 -14.51 3.89
N ARG A 12 -3.91 -13.89 5.05
CA ARG A 12 -2.66 -14.11 5.79
C ARG A 12 -2.54 -15.54 6.33
N SER A 13 -3.63 -16.13 6.82
CA SER A 13 -3.61 -17.51 7.32
C SER A 13 -3.34 -18.54 6.23
N ASN A 14 -3.65 -18.22 4.97
CA ASN A 14 -3.29 -19.00 3.79
C ASN A 14 -1.82 -18.84 3.33
N GLY A 15 -0.97 -18.18 4.12
CA GLY A 15 0.46 -18.03 3.85
C GLY A 15 0.85 -16.85 2.97
N TYR A 16 -0.10 -15.97 2.61
CA TYR A 16 0.20 -14.74 1.86
C TYR A 16 0.62 -13.60 2.78
N HIS A 17 1.46 -12.71 2.26
CA HIS A 17 1.83 -11.46 2.94
C HIS A 17 1.05 -10.28 2.37
N ILE A 18 0.55 -9.41 3.25
CA ILE A 18 -0.17 -8.20 2.85
C ILE A 18 0.80 -7.05 2.71
N LEU A 19 0.68 -6.32 1.59
CA LEU A 19 1.34 -5.03 1.37
C LEU A 19 0.26 -3.98 1.14
N TYR A 20 0.35 -2.87 1.87
CA TYR A 20 -0.57 -1.75 1.75
C TYR A 20 0.02 -0.69 0.82
N LEU A 21 -0.78 -0.16 -0.11
CA LEU A 21 -0.37 0.90 -1.02
C LEU A 21 -1.28 2.11 -0.86
N THR A 22 -0.71 3.29 -0.69
CA THR A 22 -1.47 4.54 -0.54
C THR A 22 -0.86 5.67 -1.37
N SER A 23 -1.73 6.55 -1.88
CA SER A 23 -1.32 7.81 -2.51
C SER A 23 -1.04 8.91 -1.49
N ARG A 24 -1.13 8.59 -0.19
CA ARG A 24 -0.79 9.53 0.87
C ARG A 24 0.70 9.79 0.90
N ALA A 25 0.96 10.96 1.42
CA ALA A 25 2.25 11.51 1.64
C ALA A 25 3.09 10.68 2.65
N ILE A 26 4.38 10.47 2.40
CA ILE A 26 5.34 9.84 3.33
C ILE A 26 5.44 10.58 4.67
N GLY A 27 5.26 11.90 4.69
CA GLY A 27 5.16 12.70 5.92
C GLY A 27 3.91 12.37 6.75
N GLN A 28 2.96 11.63 6.18
CA GLN A 28 1.78 11.08 6.86
C GLN A 28 1.92 9.58 7.19
N ALA A 29 3.15 9.05 7.15
CA ALA A 29 3.39 7.63 7.35
C ALA A 29 2.89 7.12 8.70
N ASP A 30 3.24 7.81 9.78
CA ASP A 30 2.89 7.39 11.13
C ASP A 30 1.39 7.41 11.37
N TYR A 31 0.71 8.43 10.85
CA TYR A 31 -0.75 8.48 10.91
C TYR A 31 -1.37 7.30 10.18
N THR A 32 -0.88 6.98 8.98
CA THR A 32 -1.46 5.90 8.17
C THR A 32 -1.21 4.53 8.80
N ARG A 33 -0.02 4.27 9.34
CA ARG A 33 0.28 3.04 10.08
C ARG A 33 -0.62 2.87 11.29
N LYS A 34 -0.74 3.93 12.11
CA LYS A 34 -1.63 3.93 13.28
C LYS A 34 -3.09 3.75 12.90
N TYR A 35 -3.51 4.31 11.77
CA TYR A 35 -4.87 4.10 11.26
C TYR A 35 -5.11 2.63 10.93
N LEU A 36 -4.23 2.00 10.16
CA LEU A 36 -4.36 0.57 9.79
C LEU A 36 -4.40 -0.33 11.02
N GLN A 37 -3.52 -0.09 12.01
CA GLN A 37 -3.48 -0.84 13.27
C GLN A 37 -4.76 -0.71 14.11
N LYS A 38 -5.51 0.39 13.95
CA LYS A 38 -6.76 0.63 14.67
C LYS A 38 -7.99 0.04 13.97
N VAL A 39 -7.85 -0.49 12.76
CA VAL A 39 -8.98 -1.11 12.05
C VAL A 39 -9.26 -2.47 12.67
N GLU A 40 -10.35 -2.55 13.42
CA GLU A 40 -10.84 -3.77 14.05
C GLU A 40 -12.32 -4.01 13.70
N GLN A 41 -12.66 -5.26 13.34
CA GLN A 41 -14.03 -5.67 13.02
C GLN A 41 -14.28 -7.07 13.59
N ASN A 42 -15.26 -7.21 14.49
CA ASN A 42 -15.61 -8.51 15.10
C ASN A 42 -14.38 -9.28 15.62
N SER A 43 -13.49 -8.57 16.31
CA SER A 43 -12.20 -9.09 16.85
C SER A 43 -11.14 -9.46 15.82
N TYR A 44 -11.35 -9.17 14.52
CA TYR A 44 -10.32 -9.25 13.49
C TYR A 44 -9.65 -7.90 13.32
N GLN A 45 -8.31 -7.90 13.32
CA GLN A 45 -7.49 -6.74 12.98
C GLN A 45 -6.83 -6.94 11.63
N LEU A 46 -6.55 -5.83 10.95
CA LEU A 46 -5.76 -5.88 9.71
C LEU A 46 -4.39 -6.48 10.01
N PRO A 47 -3.89 -7.41 9.17
CA PRO A 47 -2.59 -8.00 9.34
C PRO A 47 -1.47 -6.97 9.13
N ASP A 48 -0.36 -7.16 9.85
CA ASP A 48 0.87 -6.38 9.61
C ASP A 48 1.37 -6.53 8.18
N GLY A 49 1.92 -5.43 7.67
CA GLY A 49 2.48 -5.37 6.33
C GLY A 49 3.17 -4.04 6.06
N PRO A 50 4.10 -3.98 5.10
CA PRO A 50 4.70 -2.73 4.67
C PRO A 50 3.63 -1.80 4.08
N VAL A 51 3.79 -0.50 4.32
CA VAL A 51 2.95 0.54 3.72
C VAL A 51 3.79 1.31 2.72
N ILE A 52 3.49 1.11 1.44
CA ILE A 52 4.13 1.83 0.35
C ILE A 52 3.38 3.14 0.12
N MET A 53 4.13 4.23 0.09
CA MET A 53 3.61 5.59 0.08
C MET A 53 4.17 6.38 -1.09
N SER A 54 3.49 7.47 -1.41
CA SER A 54 4.00 8.44 -2.36
C SER A 54 5.03 9.34 -1.68
N PRO A 55 6.28 9.47 -2.17
CA PRO A 55 7.26 10.39 -1.59
C PRO A 55 6.84 11.86 -1.79
N ASP A 56 6.60 12.57 -0.68
CA ASP A 56 6.03 13.94 -0.63
C ASP A 56 6.73 14.99 -1.46
N ARG A 57 8.01 14.79 -1.76
CA ARG A 57 8.87 15.82 -2.35
C ARG A 57 9.80 15.34 -3.47
N LEU A 58 9.86 14.05 -3.81
CA LEU A 58 10.56 13.59 -5.03
C LEU A 58 9.70 13.77 -6.31
N PHE A 59 8.40 14.02 -6.14
CA PHE A 59 7.49 14.22 -7.27
C PHE A 59 7.52 15.60 -7.92
N SER A 60 8.29 16.56 -7.42
CA SER A 60 8.50 17.83 -8.13
C SER A 60 9.31 17.64 -9.43
N ALA A 61 10.23 16.67 -9.48
CA ALA A 61 11.00 16.35 -10.68
C ALA A 61 10.18 15.60 -11.76
N PHE A 62 9.21 14.77 -11.35
CA PHE A 62 8.27 14.09 -12.27
C PHE A 62 6.97 14.88 -12.53
N HIS A 63 6.75 15.99 -11.82
CA HIS A 63 5.53 16.79 -11.89
C HIS A 63 5.28 17.42 -13.27
N ARG A 64 6.33 17.55 -14.09
CA ARG A 64 6.24 18.37 -15.30
C ARG A 64 5.67 17.66 -16.52
N GLU A 65 5.55 16.33 -16.53
CA GLU A 65 5.19 15.63 -17.77
C GLU A 65 4.07 14.60 -17.66
N VAL A 66 3.93 13.84 -16.54
CA VAL A 66 3.05 12.64 -16.55
C VAL A 66 2.03 12.57 -15.40
N ILE A 67 2.18 13.31 -14.30
CA ILE A 67 1.51 12.97 -13.03
C ILE A 67 0.15 13.66 -12.81
N ILE A 68 -0.17 14.75 -13.51
CA ILE A 68 -1.34 15.56 -13.17
C ILE A 68 -2.69 14.94 -13.59
N ARG A 69 -2.74 13.81 -14.32
CA ARG A 69 -4.01 13.26 -14.84
C ARG A 69 -4.27 11.76 -14.68
N LYS A 70 -3.34 10.95 -14.15
CA LYS A 70 -3.47 9.47 -14.09
C LYS A 70 -2.82 8.83 -12.85
N PRO A 71 -3.44 8.88 -11.66
CA PRO A 71 -2.91 8.28 -10.43
C PRO A 71 -2.72 6.75 -10.50
N GLU A 72 -3.45 6.05 -11.36
CA GLU A 72 -3.34 4.61 -11.61
C GLU A 72 -1.99 4.21 -12.22
N VAL A 73 -1.40 5.08 -13.06
CA VAL A 73 -0.09 4.83 -13.68
C VAL A 73 1.01 4.76 -12.62
N PHE A 74 0.91 5.58 -11.58
CA PHE A 74 1.83 5.53 -10.45
C PHE A 74 1.72 4.23 -9.67
N LYS A 75 0.50 3.82 -9.31
CA LYS A 75 0.28 2.56 -8.57
C LYS A 75 0.83 1.38 -9.36
N MET A 76 0.62 1.35 -10.68
CA MET A 76 1.19 0.32 -11.56
C MET A 76 2.71 0.36 -11.59
N ALA A 77 3.33 1.54 -11.70
CA ALA A 77 4.79 1.67 -11.70
C ALA A 77 5.40 1.16 -10.40
N CYS A 78 4.86 1.59 -9.26
CA CYS A 78 5.29 1.15 -7.94
C CYS A 78 5.17 -0.37 -7.77
N LEU A 79 4.04 -0.96 -8.16
CA LEU A 79 3.84 -2.41 -8.07
C LEU A 79 4.78 -3.17 -9.02
N ARG A 80 5.07 -2.64 -10.21
CA ARG A 80 6.07 -3.22 -11.12
C ARG A 80 7.46 -3.18 -10.49
N ASP A 81 7.83 -2.09 -9.84
CA ASP A 81 9.14 -1.98 -9.21
C ASP A 81 9.27 -2.92 -8.02
N VAL A 82 8.21 -3.09 -7.21
CA VAL A 82 8.17 -4.14 -6.18
C VAL A 82 8.31 -5.52 -6.81
N LYS A 83 7.57 -5.83 -7.88
CA LYS A 83 7.68 -7.12 -8.59
C LYS A 83 9.10 -7.39 -9.06
N LYS A 84 9.78 -6.40 -9.66
CA LYS A 84 11.16 -6.54 -10.16
C LYS A 84 12.15 -6.95 -9.07
N LEU A 85 11.91 -6.60 -7.80
CA LEU A 85 12.79 -7.01 -6.69
C LEU A 85 12.82 -8.53 -6.48
N PHE A 86 11.80 -9.26 -6.94
CA PHE A 86 11.69 -10.71 -6.77
C PHE A 86 12.17 -11.50 -8.01
N GLY A 87 12.61 -10.82 -9.07
CA GLY A 87 13.00 -11.43 -10.34
C GLY A 87 11.81 -12.09 -11.08
N ASP A 88 12.10 -12.85 -12.14
CA ASP A 88 11.09 -13.62 -12.91
C ASP A 88 10.77 -14.97 -12.25
N ARG A 89 10.52 -14.97 -10.94
CA ARG A 89 10.05 -16.16 -10.23
C ARG A 89 8.53 -16.12 -10.19
N ASN A 90 7.90 -16.87 -11.12
CA ASN A 90 6.50 -17.28 -11.04
C ASN A 90 6.43 -18.63 -10.31
#